data_AF-A0A9E3R8L9-F1
#
_entry.id   AF-A0A9E3R8L9-F1
#
_cell.length_a   1.000
_cell.length_b   1.000
_cell.length_c   1.000
_cell.angle_alpha   90.00
_cell.angle_beta   90.00
_cell.angle_gamma   90.00
#
_symmetry.space_group_name_H-M   'P 1'
#
loop_
_entity.id
_entity.type
_entity.pdbx_description
1 polymer ?
#
loop_
_entity_poly.entity_id
_entity_poly.type
_entity_poly.pdbx_seq_one_letter_code
_entity_poly.pdbx_strand_id
1 'polypeptide(L)'
;MPTKPSPRPTKPSAHPVRDAADALYRAAHESCHQHQRLTKVLGHQLDDLELEGVAEVVELCDQLLVKATARYEELAKDGKGKESEELWHAANALWMAAREYGRRSGSSDAAVAKLRKHGAEQLNSISVEYELEMSARLALKQALVAYGKLRPEAAA
;
A
#
# COMPACT_ATOMS: atom_id res chain seq x y z
N MET A 1 22.08 10.82 18.29
CA MET A 1 20.80 10.13 18.01
C MET A 1 19.89 11.12 17.30
N PRO A 2 19.40 10.85 16.09
CA PRO A 2 18.44 11.74 15.44
C PRO A 2 17.15 11.77 16.26
N THR A 3 16.78 12.96 16.72
CA THR A 3 15.56 13.19 17.48
C THR A 3 14.37 12.95 16.56
N LYS A 4 13.42 12.09 16.98
CA LYS A 4 12.15 11.93 16.27
C LYS A 4 11.53 13.33 16.14
N PRO A 5 11.21 13.79 14.92
CA PRO A 5 10.60 15.10 14.76
C PRO A 5 9.30 15.12 15.56
N SER A 6 9.15 16.14 16.42
CA SER A 6 7.92 16.37 17.18
C SER A 6 6.74 16.43 16.20
N PRO A 7 5.59 15.78 16.48
CA PRO A 7 4.44 15.85 15.61
C PRO A 7 4.06 17.32 15.44
N ARG A 8 4.21 17.86 14.22
CA ARG A 8 3.83 19.24 13.94
C ARG A 8 2.33 19.34 14.19
N PRO A 9 1.85 20.26 15.04
CA PRO A 9 0.41 20.42 15.26
C PRO A 9 -0.23 20.88 13.95
N THR A 10 -0.88 19.95 13.25
CA THR A 10 -1.64 20.21 12.04
C THR A 10 -3.01 20.73 12.44
N LYS A 11 -3.42 21.89 11.91
CA LYS A 11 -4.79 22.39 12.06
C LYS A 11 -5.78 21.29 11.62
N PRO A 12 -6.94 21.14 12.27
CA PRO A 12 -7.98 20.23 11.80
C PRO A 12 -8.34 20.57 10.36
N SER A 13 -8.29 19.59 9.47
CA SER A 13 -8.69 19.78 8.07
C SER A 13 -10.19 20.06 7.99
N ALA A 14 -10.58 20.92 7.06
CA ALA A 14 -11.99 21.11 6.68
C ALA A 14 -12.57 19.85 6.00
N HIS A 15 -11.72 19.01 5.40
CA HIS A 15 -12.09 17.79 4.70
C HIS A 15 -11.27 16.58 5.20
N PRO A 16 -11.45 16.16 6.46
CA PRO A 16 -10.56 15.16 7.08
C PRO A 16 -10.60 13.79 6.39
N VAL A 17 -11.77 13.37 5.88
CA VAL A 17 -11.94 12.10 5.14
C VAL A 17 -11.24 12.18 3.79
N ARG A 18 -11.43 13.29 3.07
CA ARG A 18 -10.80 13.56 1.78
C ARG A 18 -9.28 13.56 1.88
N ASP A 19 -8.74 14.27 2.87
CA ASP A 19 -7.29 14.36 3.08
C ASP A 19 -6.69 13.00 3.44
N ALA A 20 -7.42 12.18 4.20
CA ALA A 20 -7.01 10.81 4.50
C ALA A 20 -7.05 9.92 3.26
N ALA A 21 -8.06 10.07 2.40
CA ALA A 21 -8.13 9.38 1.12
C ALA A 21 -6.98 9.80 0.18
N ASP A 22 -6.61 11.07 0.15
CA ASP A 22 -5.47 11.56 -0.63
C ASP A 22 -4.13 11.05 -0.10
N ALA A 23 -3.99 10.98 1.23
CA ALA A 23 -2.82 10.37 1.86
C ALA A 23 -2.72 8.87 1.54
N LEU A 24 -3.86 8.16 1.58
CA LEU A 24 -3.95 6.75 1.18
C LEU A 24 -3.60 6.56 -0.30
N TYR A 25 -4.11 7.43 -1.18
CA TYR A 25 -3.79 7.43 -2.60
C TYR A 25 -2.29 7.59 -2.85
N ARG A 26 -1.64 8.58 -2.24
CA ARG A 26 -0.19 8.77 -2.36
C ARG A 26 0.61 7.59 -1.84
N ALA A 27 0.24 7.04 -0.69
CA ALA A 27 0.91 5.87 -0.13
C ALA A 27 0.76 4.62 -1.03
N ALA A 28 -0.43 4.38 -1.57
CA ALA A 28 -0.69 3.27 -2.49
C ALA A 28 0.05 3.44 -3.81
N HIS A 29 0.10 4.67 -4.35
CA HIS A 29 0.85 4.99 -5.56
C HIS A 29 2.34 4.71 -5.36
N GLU A 30 2.91 5.17 -4.25
CA GLU A 30 4.32 4.97 -3.93
C GLU A 30 4.68 3.49 -3.71
N SER A 31 3.86 2.74 -2.96
CA SER A 31 4.01 1.28 -2.82
C SER A 31 4.00 0.59 -4.20
N CYS A 32 3.05 0.92 -5.06
CA CYS A 32 2.99 0.35 -6.42
C CYS A 32 4.22 0.71 -7.27
N HIS A 33 4.72 1.94 -7.15
CA HIS A 33 5.89 2.42 -7.86
C HIS A 33 7.18 1.71 -7.41
N GLN A 34 7.40 1.60 -6.10
CA GLN A 34 8.60 0.95 -5.56
C GLN A 34 8.62 -0.55 -5.87
N HIS A 35 7.47 -1.20 -5.84
CA HIS A 35 7.37 -2.59 -6.29
C HIS A 35 7.67 -2.78 -7.79
N GLN A 36 7.30 -1.82 -8.64
CA GLN A 36 7.71 -1.84 -10.06
C GLN A 36 9.21 -1.64 -10.20
N ARG A 37 9.81 -0.77 -9.38
CA ARG A 37 11.26 -0.58 -9.34
C ARG A 37 11.98 -1.85 -8.89
N LEU A 38 11.51 -2.53 -7.84
CA LEU A 38 12.05 -3.81 -7.38
C LEU A 38 11.99 -4.87 -8.49
N THR A 39 10.88 -4.96 -9.22
CA THR A 39 10.72 -5.90 -10.35
C THR A 39 11.76 -5.63 -11.44
N LYS A 40 12.05 -4.36 -11.75
CA LYS A 40 13.09 -3.99 -12.72
C LYS A 40 14.48 -4.39 -12.23
N VAL A 41 14.77 -4.11 -10.96
CA VAL A 41 16.06 -4.44 -10.33
C VAL A 41 16.29 -5.95 -10.35
N LEU A 42 15.29 -6.77 -9.99
CA LEU A 42 15.37 -8.23 -10.09
C LEU A 42 15.61 -8.76 -11.51
N GLY A 43 15.18 -8.02 -12.54
CA GLY A 43 15.41 -8.35 -13.95
C GLY A 43 16.82 -8.05 -14.45
N HIS A 44 17.58 -7.24 -13.71
CA HIS A 44 18.99 -6.98 -13.95
C HIS A 44 19.81 -7.78 -12.93
N GLN A 45 20.89 -8.43 -13.33
CA GLN A 45 21.78 -9.15 -12.40
C GLN A 45 22.63 -8.15 -11.60
N LEU A 46 21.95 -7.30 -10.82
CA LEU A 46 22.55 -6.22 -10.04
C LEU A 46 23.19 -6.75 -8.76
N ASP A 47 24.04 -5.89 -8.18
CA ASP A 47 24.72 -6.17 -6.92
C ASP A 47 23.72 -6.32 -5.76
N ASP A 48 24.02 -7.21 -4.82
CA ASP A 48 23.16 -7.54 -3.68
C ASP A 48 22.82 -6.29 -2.84
N LEU A 49 23.74 -5.32 -2.74
CA LEU A 49 23.51 -4.08 -1.99
C LEU A 49 22.38 -3.24 -2.59
N GLU A 50 22.30 -3.17 -3.92
CA GLU A 50 21.24 -2.41 -4.61
C GLU A 50 19.90 -3.11 -4.43
N LEU A 51 19.87 -4.44 -4.53
CA LEU A 51 18.66 -5.23 -4.32
C LEU A 51 18.13 -5.04 -2.90
N GLU A 52 19.01 -5.15 -1.89
CA GLU A 52 18.65 -5.02 -0.48
C GLU A 52 18.12 -3.62 -0.18
N GLY A 53 18.80 -2.56 -0.64
CA GLY A 53 18.33 -1.19 -0.45
C GLY A 53 16.99 -0.89 -1.14
N VAL A 54 16.71 -1.50 -2.30
CA VAL A 54 15.40 -1.34 -2.97
C VAL A 54 14.30 -2.10 -2.22
N ALA A 55 14.61 -3.29 -1.71
CA ALA A 55 13.68 -4.07 -0.90
C ALA A 55 13.28 -3.34 0.40
N GLU A 56 14.25 -2.71 1.09
CA GLU A 56 13.97 -1.88 2.28
C GLU A 56 13.01 -0.72 1.98
N VAL A 57 13.18 -0.05 0.84
CA VAL A 57 12.29 1.03 0.42
C VAL A 57 10.88 0.52 0.16
N VAL A 58 10.74 -0.64 -0.47
CA VAL A 58 9.43 -1.28 -0.68
C VAL A 58 8.73 -1.55 0.66
N GLU A 59 9.46 -2.13 1.62
CA GLU A 59 8.90 -2.43 2.95
C GLU A 59 8.41 -1.16 3.67
N LEU A 60 9.20 -0.09 3.65
CA LEU A 60 8.81 1.20 4.23
C LEU A 60 7.54 1.76 3.59
N CYS A 61 7.40 1.62 2.27
CA CYS A 61 6.22 2.10 1.54
C CYS A 61 4.97 1.26 1.87
N ASP A 62 5.12 -0.05 2.02
CA ASP A 62 4.03 -0.95 2.42
C ASP A 62 3.60 -0.67 3.87
N GLN A 63 4.53 -0.42 4.78
CA GLN A 63 4.22 0.02 6.14
C GLN A 63 3.47 1.37 6.15
N LEU A 64 3.84 2.31 5.29
CA LEU A 64 3.12 3.59 5.14
C LEU A 64 1.70 3.36 4.61
N LEU A 65 1.53 2.49 3.62
CA LEU A 65 0.23 2.12 3.06
C LEU A 65 -0.70 1.53 4.12
N VAL A 66 -0.21 0.62 4.96
CA VAL A 66 -0.99 0.05 6.08
C VAL A 66 -1.42 1.15 7.06
N LYS A 67 -0.52 2.06 7.43
CA LYS A 67 -0.84 3.19 8.33
C LYS A 67 -1.87 4.14 7.72
N ALA A 68 -1.75 4.46 6.43
CA ALA A 68 -2.70 5.32 5.73
C ALA A 68 -4.07 4.65 5.59
N THR A 69 -4.11 3.33 5.37
CA THR A 69 -5.33 2.53 5.31
C THR A 69 -6.08 2.57 6.64
N ALA A 70 -5.39 2.35 7.76
CA ALA A 70 -5.98 2.42 9.09
C ALA A 70 -6.47 3.84 9.42
N ARG A 71 -5.71 4.88 9.05
CA ARG A 71 -6.11 6.28 9.24
C ARG A 71 -7.38 6.63 8.47
N TYR A 72 -7.49 6.19 7.22
CA TYR A 72 -8.69 6.40 6.42
C TYR A 72 -9.89 5.69 7.05
N GLU A 73 -9.74 4.43 7.45
CA GLU A 73 -10.79 3.64 8.11
C GLU A 73 -11.35 4.35 9.35
N GLU A 74 -10.49 4.87 10.23
CA GLU A 74 -10.92 5.62 11.42
C GLU A 74 -11.73 6.86 11.08
N LEU A 75 -11.32 7.64 10.07
CA LEU A 75 -12.00 8.88 9.71
C LEU A 75 -13.26 8.64 8.85
N ALA A 76 -13.30 7.55 8.10
CA ALA A 76 -14.39 7.18 7.23
C ALA A 76 -15.63 6.69 8.01
N LYS A 77 -15.50 6.23 9.27
CA LYS A 77 -16.63 5.78 10.11
C LYS A 77 -17.81 6.76 10.12
N ASP A 78 -17.51 8.05 10.23
CA ASP A 78 -18.49 9.14 10.23
C ASP A 78 -18.45 9.97 8.93
N GLY A 79 -17.89 9.42 7.85
CA GLY A 79 -17.55 10.14 6.63
C GLY A 79 -18.66 10.22 5.58
N LYS A 80 -19.67 9.35 5.66
CA LYS A 80 -20.73 9.26 4.64
C LYS A 80 -21.51 10.57 4.54
N GLY A 81 -21.65 11.09 3.33
CA GLY A 81 -22.37 12.35 3.04
C GLY A 81 -21.57 13.62 3.28
N LYS A 82 -20.31 13.53 3.74
CA LYS A 82 -19.42 14.70 3.89
C LYS A 82 -18.68 15.07 2.60
N GLU A 83 -18.68 14.17 1.63
CA GLU A 83 -18.02 14.27 0.32
C GLU A 83 -19.00 13.84 -0.78
N SER A 84 -18.66 14.09 -2.05
CA SER A 84 -19.49 13.60 -3.16
C SER A 84 -19.57 12.06 -3.14
N GLU A 85 -20.71 11.53 -3.55
CA GLU A 85 -20.98 10.08 -3.54
C GLU A 85 -19.96 9.32 -4.40
N GLU A 86 -19.60 9.86 -5.56
CA GLU A 86 -18.58 9.31 -6.45
C GLU A 86 -17.19 9.24 -5.79
N LEU A 87 -16.77 10.32 -5.12
CA LEU A 87 -15.49 10.38 -4.41
C LEU A 87 -15.48 9.42 -3.23
N TRP A 88 -16.58 9.35 -2.49
CA TRP A 88 -16.77 8.42 -1.38
C TRP A 88 -16.63 6.96 -1.82
N HIS A 89 -17.26 6.59 -2.94
CA HIS A 89 -17.16 5.23 -3.48
C HIS A 89 -15.76 4.91 -4.00
N ALA A 90 -15.12 5.84 -4.71
CA ALA A 90 -13.75 5.65 -5.19
C ALA A 90 -12.74 5.52 -4.04
N ALA A 91 -12.87 6.35 -3.00
CA ALA A 91 -12.03 6.28 -1.80
C ALA A 91 -12.20 4.94 -1.06
N ASN A 92 -13.45 4.46 -0.93
CA ASN A 92 -13.72 3.17 -0.31
C ASN A 92 -13.24 1.99 -1.14
N ALA A 93 -13.33 2.05 -2.47
CA ALA A 93 -12.76 1.04 -3.35
C ALA A 93 -11.23 0.97 -3.19
N LEU A 94 -10.56 2.12 -3.12
CA LEU A 94 -9.13 2.23 -2.85
C LEU A 94 -8.75 1.65 -1.48
N TRP A 95 -9.51 1.99 -0.44
CA TRP A 95 -9.32 1.45 0.91
C TRP A 95 -9.48 -0.06 0.97
N MET A 96 -10.53 -0.62 0.36
CA MET A 96 -10.74 -2.06 0.33
C MET A 96 -9.60 -2.79 -0.39
N ALA A 97 -9.13 -2.25 -1.52
CA ALA A 97 -8.01 -2.82 -2.25
C ALA A 97 -6.69 -2.74 -1.45
N ALA A 98 -6.42 -1.62 -0.78
CA ALA A 98 -5.23 -1.44 0.06
C ALA A 98 -5.24 -2.39 1.28
N ARG A 99 -6.42 -2.57 1.90
CA ARG A 99 -6.60 -3.49 3.03
C ARG A 99 -6.39 -4.94 2.63
N GLU A 100 -6.93 -5.35 1.48
CA GLU A 100 -6.71 -6.72 0.97
C GLU A 100 -5.23 -6.94 0.60
N TYR A 101 -4.58 -5.96 -0.04
CA TYR A 101 -3.14 -6.03 -0.31
C TYR A 101 -2.32 -6.22 0.97
N GLY A 102 -2.51 -5.36 1.98
CA GLY A 102 -1.77 -5.46 3.25
C GLY A 102 -2.01 -6.77 4.00
N ARG A 103 -3.19 -7.39 3.84
CA ARG A 103 -3.48 -8.73 4.38
C ARG A 103 -2.73 -9.83 3.62
N ARG A 104 -2.65 -9.72 2.29
CA ARG A 104 -1.94 -10.68 1.44
C ARG A 104 -0.44 -10.60 1.62
N SER A 105 0.14 -9.41 1.63
CA SER A 105 1.59 -9.25 1.87
C SER A 105 2.01 -9.84 3.23
N GLY A 106 1.25 -9.57 4.29
CA GLY A 106 1.50 -10.21 5.60
C GLY A 106 1.32 -11.73 5.61
N SER A 107 0.46 -12.28 4.73
CA SER A 107 0.30 -13.74 4.57
C SER A 107 1.50 -14.35 3.85
N SER A 108 1.98 -13.70 2.78
CA SER A 108 3.21 -14.07 2.07
C SER A 108 4.42 -14.05 2.99
N ASP A 109 4.62 -12.98 3.76
CA ASP A 109 5.73 -12.85 4.72
C ASP A 109 5.69 -13.97 5.76
N ALA A 110 4.50 -14.27 6.29
CA ALA A 110 4.32 -15.37 7.24
C ALA A 110 4.58 -16.74 6.61
N ALA A 111 4.25 -16.93 5.33
CA ALA A 111 4.52 -18.18 4.60
C ALA A 111 6.03 -18.37 4.38
N VAL A 112 6.74 -17.30 4.02
CA VAL A 112 8.21 -17.28 3.88
C VAL A 112 8.89 -17.52 5.22
N ALA A 113 8.47 -16.86 6.30
CA ALA A 113 9.06 -17.05 7.63
C ALA A 113 8.90 -18.47 8.18
N LYS A 114 7.88 -19.21 7.74
CA LYS A 114 7.63 -20.61 8.10
C LYS A 114 8.43 -21.62 7.26
N LEU A 115 9.17 -21.15 6.25
CA LEU A 115 9.98 -22.00 5.37
C LEU A 115 11.16 -22.60 6.14
N ARG A 116 10.94 -23.77 6.77
CA ARG A 116 11.99 -24.51 7.51
C ARG A 116 12.63 -25.63 6.67
N LYS A 117 11.94 -26.13 5.66
CA LYS A 117 12.41 -27.17 4.72
C LYS A 117 11.86 -26.86 3.33
N HIS A 118 12.71 -26.88 2.32
CA HIS A 118 12.36 -26.62 0.91
C HIS A 118 11.61 -27.79 0.26
N GLY A 119 10.50 -28.22 0.87
CA GLY A 119 9.62 -29.23 0.28
C GLY A 119 8.79 -28.64 -0.87
N ALA A 120 8.55 -29.42 -1.92
CA ALA A 120 7.80 -28.98 -3.10
C ALA A 120 6.39 -28.44 -2.75
N GLU A 121 5.71 -29.04 -1.78
CA GLU A 121 4.40 -28.59 -1.29
C GLU A 121 4.48 -27.21 -0.62
N GLN A 122 5.51 -26.96 0.19
CA GLN A 122 5.73 -25.68 0.86
C GLN A 122 6.06 -24.58 -0.16
N LEU A 123 6.90 -24.89 -1.16
CA LEU A 123 7.23 -23.97 -2.24
C LEU A 123 6.01 -23.64 -3.09
N ASN A 124 5.15 -24.61 -3.38
CA ASN A 124 3.89 -24.38 -4.07
C ASN A 124 2.93 -23.50 -3.25
N SER A 125 2.83 -23.74 -1.94
CA SER A 125 2.02 -22.89 -1.06
C SER A 125 2.49 -21.44 -1.06
N ILE A 126 3.81 -21.21 -0.99
CA ILE A 126 4.38 -19.86 -1.08
C ILE A 126 4.09 -19.23 -2.45
N SER A 127 4.21 -20.00 -3.54
CA SER A 127 3.90 -19.51 -4.89
C SER A 127 2.46 -19.01 -5.00
N VAL A 128 1.51 -19.76 -4.45
CA VAL A 128 0.09 -19.38 -4.45
C VAL A 128 -0.15 -18.10 -3.64
N GLU A 129 0.48 -17.95 -2.47
CA GLU A 129 0.34 -16.71 -1.69
C GLU A 129 0.88 -15.49 -2.44
N TYR A 130 2.04 -15.63 -3.10
CA TYR A 130 2.57 -14.57 -3.96
C TYR A 130 1.62 -14.23 -5.12
N GLU A 131 1.05 -15.21 -5.81
CA GLU A 131 0.07 -14.95 -6.89
C GLU A 131 -1.16 -14.16 -6.40
N LEU A 132 -1.62 -14.47 -5.18
CA LEU A 132 -2.74 -13.76 -4.55
C LEU A 132 -2.35 -12.33 -4.15
N GLU A 133 -1.14 -12.12 -3.64
CA GLU A 133 -0.60 -10.80 -3.36
C GLU A 133 -0.45 -9.95 -4.64
N MET A 134 0.08 -10.54 -5.72
CA MET A 134 0.18 -9.90 -7.03
C MET A 134 -1.19 -9.47 -7.55
N SER A 135 -2.20 -10.33 -7.38
CA SER A 135 -3.57 -10.05 -7.77
C SER A 135 -4.18 -8.90 -6.95
N ALA A 136 -3.95 -8.88 -5.64
CA ALA A 136 -4.39 -7.78 -4.78
C ALA A 136 -3.70 -6.45 -5.15
N ARG A 137 -2.41 -6.48 -5.49
CA ARG A 137 -1.68 -5.31 -5.98
C ARG A 137 -2.17 -4.81 -7.33
N LEU A 138 -2.60 -5.69 -8.23
CA LEU A 138 -3.26 -5.30 -9.48
C LEU A 138 -4.59 -4.58 -9.21
N ALA A 139 -5.41 -5.10 -8.30
CA ALA A 139 -6.65 -4.45 -7.89
C ALA A 139 -6.38 -3.06 -7.27
N LEU A 140 -5.34 -2.93 -6.45
CA LEU A 140 -4.90 -1.65 -5.90
C LEU A 140 -4.54 -0.63 -6.99
N LYS A 141 -3.81 -1.05 -8.03
CA LYS A 141 -3.49 -0.20 -9.19
C LYS A 141 -4.73 0.25 -9.94
N GLN A 142 -5.71 -0.62 -10.13
CA GLN A 142 -6.98 -0.26 -10.79
C GLN A 142 -7.75 0.77 -9.96
N ALA A 143 -7.81 0.60 -8.63
CA ALA A 143 -8.46 1.54 -7.73
C ALA A 143 -7.75 2.91 -7.68
N LEU A 144 -6.40 2.93 -7.73
CA LEU A 144 -5.61 4.15 -7.86
C LEU A 144 -6.00 4.95 -9.11
N VAL A 145 -6.09 4.28 -10.27
CA VAL A 145 -6.48 4.95 -11.52
C VAL A 145 -7.89 5.53 -11.43
N ALA A 146 -8.83 4.81 -10.81
CA ALA A 146 -10.19 5.32 -10.60
C ALA A 146 -10.23 6.55 -9.68
N TYR A 147 -9.52 6.50 -8.54
CA TYR A 147 -9.46 7.63 -7.62
C TYR A 147 -8.74 8.85 -8.21
N GLY A 148 -7.60 8.63 -8.88
CA GLY A 148 -6.80 9.70 -9.49
C GLY A 148 -7.55 10.46 -10.59
N LYS A 149 -8.50 9.83 -11.29
CA LYS A 149 -9.38 10.52 -12.25
C LYS A 149 -10.28 11.56 -11.59
N LEU A 150 -10.73 11.29 -10.36
CA LEU A 150 -11.60 12.20 -9.60
C LEU A 150 -10.79 13.25 -8.81
N ARG A 151 -9.55 12.94 -8.46
CA ARG A 151 -8.66 13.81 -7.66
C ARG A 151 -7.23 13.87 -8.23
N PRO A 152 -7.02 14.55 -9.37
CA PRO A 152 -5.66 14.77 -9.90
C PRO A 152 -4.76 15.52 -8.91
N GLU A 153 -5.34 16.44 -8.12
CA GLU A 153 -4.67 17.23 -7.07
C GLU A 153 -3.96 16.35 -6.02
N ALA A 154 -4.45 15.11 -5.81
CA ALA A 154 -3.92 14.23 -4.78
C ALA A 154 -2.52 13.70 -5.13
N ALA A 155 -2.10 13.80 -6.40
CA ALA A 155 -0.77 13.42 -6.84
C ALA A 155 0.30 14.52 -6.64
N ALA A 156 -0.11 15.73 -6.27
CA ALA A 156 0.78 16.85 -5.94
C ALA A 156 1.29 16.78 -4.48
#